data_AF-A0A286A240-F1
#
_entry.id   AF-A0A286A240-F1
#
_cell.length_a   1.000
_cell.length_b   1.000
_cell.length_c   1.000
_cell.angle_alpha   90.00
_cell.angle_beta   90.00
_cell.angle_gamma   90.00
#
_symmetry.space_group_name_H-M   'P 1'
#
loop_
_entity.id
_entity.type
_entity.pdbx_description
1 polymer ?
#
loop_
_entity_poly.entity_id
_entity_poly.type
_entity_poly.pdbx_seq_one_letter_code
_entity_poly.pdbx_strand_id
1 'polypeptide(L)' 'MIEQGNAMSMFGKCTEEVKTRVSYATKEALQRLAHDAQMSESEYLRTILMIHVHGEEDVHRLHQERINKVVNRGK' A
#
# COMPACT_ATOMS: atom_id res chain seq x y z
N MET A 1 -9.11 -33.47 11.00
CA MET A 1 -8.26 -32.26 11.08
C MET A 1 -9.10 -31.10 10.61
N ILE A 2 -9.31 -30.10 11.46
CA ILE A 2 -10.20 -28.98 11.17
C ILE A 2 -9.40 -28.00 10.30
N GLU A 3 -9.82 -27.85 9.03
CA GLU A 3 -9.42 -26.70 8.21
C GLU A 3 -9.95 -25.44 8.90
N GLN A 4 -9.05 -24.65 9.47
CA GLN A 4 -9.40 -23.33 9.95
C GLN A 4 -9.64 -22.45 8.72
N GLY A 5 -10.91 -22.33 8.35
CA GLY A 5 -11.41 -21.32 7.43
C GLY A 5 -11.06 -19.94 7.99
N ASN A 6 -9.94 -19.40 7.51
CA ASN A 6 -9.59 -18.01 7.76
C ASN A 6 -10.64 -17.18 7.02
N ALA A 7 -11.53 -16.53 7.77
CA ALA A 7 -12.54 -15.61 7.26
C ALA A 7 -11.86 -14.36 6.68
N MET A 8 -11.15 -14.52 5.56
CA MET A 8 -10.77 -13.39 4.71
C MET A 8 -12.04 -12.94 4.01
N SER A 9 -12.44 -11.71 4.32
CA SER A 9 -13.42 -10.93 3.56
C SER A 9 -13.51 -11.39 2.11
N MET A 10 -14.71 -11.77 1.63
CA MET A 10 -14.97 -12.19 0.24
C MET A 10 -14.52 -11.18 -0.84
N PHE A 11 -14.07 -9.99 -0.43
CA PHE A 11 -13.27 -9.09 -1.23
C PHE A 11 -11.82 -9.18 -0.77
N GLY A 12 -11.10 -10.21 -1.21
CA GLY A 12 -9.64 -10.20 -1.16
C GLY A 12 -9.18 -8.88 -1.76
N LYS A 13 -8.37 -8.11 -1.02
CA LYS A 13 -7.88 -6.80 -1.49
C LYS A 13 -7.35 -7.01 -2.91
N CYS A 14 -7.94 -6.36 -3.92
CA CYS A 14 -7.51 -6.51 -5.32
C CYS A 14 -6.12 -5.88 -5.46
N THR A 15 -5.10 -6.63 -5.07
CA THR A 15 -3.71 -6.18 -4.99
C THR A 15 -2.85 -7.26 -5.62
N GLU A 16 -2.12 -6.87 -6.65
CA GLU A 16 -1.12 -7.71 -7.31
C GLU A 16 0.27 -7.42 -6.73
N GLU A 17 1.14 -8.43 -6.75
CA GLU A 17 2.51 -8.30 -6.26
C GLU A 17 3.46 -7.83 -7.38
N VAL A 18 4.24 -6.79 -7.12
CA VAL A 18 5.27 -6.27 -8.04
C VAL A 18 6.66 -6.57 -7.47
N LYS A 19 7.46 -7.40 -8.17
CA LYS A 19 8.83 -7.78 -7.77
C LYS A 19 9.86 -7.25 -8.75
N THR A 20 10.89 -6.60 -8.22
CA THR A 20 12.06 -6.13 -8.98
C THR A 20 13.32 -6.23 -8.12
N ARG A 21 14.45 -6.57 -8.74
CA ARG A 21 15.77 -6.52 -8.10
C ARG A 21 16.36 -5.12 -8.27
N VAL A 22 16.91 -4.58 -7.19
CA VAL A 22 17.61 -3.28 -7.19
C VAL A 22 19.00 -3.43 -6.58
N SER A 23 19.87 -2.46 -6.82
CA SER A 23 21.17 -2.41 -6.16
C SER A 23 21.02 -2.22 -4.65
N TYR A 24 22.02 -2.64 -3.87
CA TYR A 24 22.04 -2.43 -2.42
C TYR A 24 21.95 -0.94 -2.05
N ALA A 25 22.71 -0.09 -2.76
CA ALA A 25 22.68 1.36 -2.54
C ALA A 25 21.27 1.95 -2.74
N THR A 26 20.54 1.47 -3.75
CA THR A 26 19.14 1.86 -3.99
C THR A 26 18.24 1.41 -2.85
N LYS A 27 18.40 0.17 -2.37
CA LYS A 27 17.62 -0.37 -1.25
C LYS A 27 17.81 0.44 0.03
N GLU A 28 19.05 0.78 0.39
CA GLU A 28 19.33 1.63 1.56
C GLU A 28 18.74 3.03 1.43
N ALA A 29 18.86 3.65 0.24
CA ALA A 29 18.27 4.97 0.01
C ALA A 29 16.75 4.94 0.17
N LEU A 30 16.07 3.90 -0.34
CA LEU A 30 14.63 3.69 -0.17
C LEU A 30 14.23 3.55 1.30
N GLN A 31 15.03 2.83 2.10
CA GLN A 31 14.77 2.66 3.53
C GLN A 31 14.90 3.98 4.30
N ARG A 32 15.92 4.79 3.99
CA ARG A 32 16.06 6.13 4.57
C ARG A 32 14.87 7.02 4.22
N LEU A 33 14.48 7.06 2.95
CA LEU A 33 13.34 7.85 2.51
C LEU A 33 12.01 7.41 3.14
N ALA A 34 11.79 6.10 3.27
CA ALA A 34 10.60 5.57 3.96
C ALA A 34 10.59 5.98 5.43
N HIS A 35 11.74 5.90 6.11
CA HIS A 35 11.89 6.35 7.48
C HIS A 35 11.62 7.86 7.64
N ASP A 36 12.19 8.69 6.75
CA ASP A 36 11.99 10.14 6.76
C ASP A 36 10.51 10.52 6.52
N ALA A 37 9.80 9.73 5.71
CA ALA A 37 8.37 9.85 5.47
C ALA A 37 7.50 9.24 6.59
N GLN A 38 8.10 8.66 7.64
CA GLN A 38 7.42 7.93 8.72
C GLN A 38 6.51 6.79 8.22
N MET A 39 6.90 6.13 7.13
CA MET A 39 6.17 5.03 6.50
C MET A 39 6.96 3.74 6.56
N SER A 40 6.27 2.60 6.48
CA SER A 40 6.97 1.35 6.17
C SER A 40 7.50 1.39 4.73
N GLU A 41 8.57 0.64 4.47
CA GLU A 41 9.18 0.58 3.13
C GLU A 41 8.15 0.17 2.05
N SER A 42 7.28 -0.80 2.36
CA SER A 42 6.22 -1.27 1.46
C SER A 42 5.16 -0.21 1.18
N GLU A 43 4.78 0.59 2.18
CA GLU A 43 3.82 1.69 2.02
C GLU A 43 4.42 2.83 1.21
N TYR A 44 5.67 3.17 1.48
CA TYR A 44 6.42 4.18 0.76
C TYR A 44 6.55 3.82 -0.73
N LEU A 45 7.01 2.59 -1.03
CA LEU A 45 7.15 2.09 -2.38
C LEU A 45 5.82 2.05 -3.13
N ARG A 46 4.75 1.59 -2.47
CA ARG A 46 3.41 1.59 -3.06
C ARG A 46 2.95 3.00 -3.38
N THR A 47 3.17 3.95 -2.47
CA THR A 47 2.75 5.34 -2.65
C THR A 47 3.46 6.00 -3.82
N ILE A 48 4.80 5.86 -3.91
CA ILE A 48 5.57 6.39 -5.06
C ILE A 48 5.10 5.73 -6.36
N LEU A 49 4.96 4.41 -6.39
CA LEU A 49 4.54 3.69 -7.58
C LEU A 49 3.16 4.15 -8.06
N MET A 50 2.21 4.30 -7.12
CA MET A 50 0.87 4.79 -7.45
C MET A 50 0.88 6.23 -7.96
N ILE A 51 1.64 7.13 -7.33
CA ILE A 51 1.78 8.52 -7.78
C ILE A 51 2.41 8.56 -9.18
N HIS A 52 3.45 7.77 -9.40
CA HIS A 52 4.16 7.74 -10.68
C HIS A 52 3.30 7.18 -11.82
N VAL A 53 2.50 6.15 -11.56
CA VAL A 53 1.69 5.47 -12.58
C VAL A 53 0.34 6.15 -12.82
N HIS A 54 -0.29 6.71 -11.78
CA HIS A 54 -1.65 7.25 -11.83
C HIS A 54 -1.75 8.78 -11.64
N GLY A 55 -0.65 9.43 -11.27
CA GLY A 55 -0.66 10.85 -10.90
C GLY A 55 -1.13 11.10 -9.46
N GLU A 56 -0.78 12.26 -8.91
CA GLU A 56 -1.05 12.61 -7.50
C GLU A 56 -2.56 12.75 -7.21
N GLU A 57 -3.34 13.30 -8.15
CA GLU A 57 -4.76 13.58 -7.96
C GLU A 57 -5.59 12.30 -7.76
N ASP A 58 -5.32 11.26 -8.55
CA ASP A 58 -6.00 9.97 -8.42
C ASP A 58 -5.61 9.23 -7.13
N VAL A 59 -4.36 9.39 -6.68
CA VAL A 59 -3.92 8.81 -5.40
C VAL A 59 -4.60 9.49 -4.22
N HIS A 60 -4.72 10.82 -4.23
CA HIS A 60 -5.47 11.56 -3.21
C HIS A 60 -6.94 11.15 -3.17
N ARG A 61 -7.59 11.02 -4.34
CA ARG A 61 -8.98 10.55 -4.41
C ARG A 61 -9.13 9.15 -3.81
N LEU A 62 -8.24 8.21 -4.15
CA LEU A 62 -8.24 6.86 -3.57
C LEU A 62 -8.01 6.85 -2.06
N HIS A 63 -7.15 7.73 -1.56
CA HIS A 63 -6.89 7.85 -0.12
C HIS A 63 -8.12 8.38 0.62
N GLN A 64 -8.77 9.41 0.08
CA GLN A 64 -10.01 9.97 0.62
C GLN A 64 -11.16 8.94 0.59
N GLU A 65 -11.31 8.18 -0.49
CA GLU A 65 -12.29 7.10 -0.57
C GLU A 65 -12.07 6.01 0.49
N ARG A 66 -10.81 5.67 0.79
CA ARG A 66 -10.47 4.73 1.87
C ARG A 66 -10.85 5.28 3.24
N ILE A 67 -10.52 6.54 3.52
CA ILE A 67 -10.90 7.22 4.77
C ILE A 67 -12.42 7.25 4.92
N ASN A 68 -13.15 7.69 3.88
CA ASN A 68 -14.61 7.76 3.89
C ASN A 68 -15.26 6.38 4.11
N LYS A 69 -14.70 5.31 3.54
CA LYS A 69 -15.17 3.93 3.76
C LYS A 69 -14.92 3.43 5.19
N VAL A 70 -13.88 3.91 5.88
CA VAL A 70 -13.60 3.56 7.29
C VAL A 70 -14.49 4.37 8.23
N VAL A 71 -14.61 5.68 7.99
CA VAL A 71 -15.45 6.58 8.79
C VAL A 71 -16.93 6.19 8.71
N ASN A 72 -17.42 5.77 7.54
CA ASN A 72 -18.81 5.36 7.36
C ASN A 72 -19.13 3.92 7.83
N ARG A 73 -18.15 3.14 8.29
CA ARG A 73 -18.41 1.81 8.91
C ARG A 73 -18.73 1.89 10.40
N GLY A 74 -18.63 3.08 11.00
CA GLY A 74 -18.93 3.33 12.41
C GLY A 74 -20.33 3.90 12.69
N LYS A 75 -21.25 3.88 11.70
CA LYS A 75 -22.64 4.31 11.85
C LYS A 75 -23.61 3.17 11.55
#